data_AF-A0A7Y0P856-F1
#
_entry.id   AF-A0A7Y0P856-F1
#
_cell.length_a   1.000
_cell.length_b   1.000
_cell.length_c   1.000
_cell.angle_alpha   90.00
_cell.angle_beta   90.00
_cell.angle_gamma   90.00
#
_symmetry.space_group_name_H-M   'P 1'
#
loop_
_entity.id
_entity.type
_entity.pdbx_description
1 polymer ?
#
loop_
_entity_poly.entity_id
_entity_poly.type
_entity_poly.pdbx_seq_one_letter_code
_entity_poly.pdbx_strand_id
1 'polypeptide(L)'
;MRATRGVRLTPVPLAAAARGAVALAVPLLIGVLTGAVVPAVLAGIGALWGVGQDGSDPYRLRLRRLVRMGLAAACGLLAGGLALRSGHPVAVPGCLVAAALLGGAVSLRGPLASVAGMHLLLGATVGAGIPVPGPWWQPPLALLAGVALVTALSATPWLWRRHAIERDAVLAVYRAAAEALSAAGSAEAEAARRRLTAALDHAHRAMGRHLSRRVRSGTELSALRDAFDTALRLGEVTSALVWEGRVLPAHVRDVPLRLAARLLPAAGTAAPAAGTAAPTAAGTSSGATARPVPGRTAPPAAGTAGAPDPAAAAETAPPPTGTPTAPGTAASDDGPAETPAT
;
A
#
# COMPACT_ATOMS: atom_id res chain seq x y z
N MET A 1 34.41 11.25 -17.99
CA MET A 1 33.00 11.26 -18.43
C MET A 1 32.09 11.38 -17.21
N ARG A 2 31.46 12.54 -16.98
CA ARG A 2 30.48 12.75 -15.90
C ARG A 2 29.13 12.21 -16.36
N ALA A 3 28.65 11.12 -15.75
CA ALA A 3 27.31 10.61 -15.99
C ALA A 3 26.29 11.59 -15.37
N THR A 4 25.73 12.47 -16.18
CA THR A 4 24.53 13.24 -15.83
C THR A 4 23.37 12.25 -15.67
N ARG A 5 23.10 11.83 -14.43
CA ARG A 5 21.82 11.17 -14.10
C ARG A 5 20.72 12.18 -14.36
N GLY A 6 20.13 12.12 -15.55
CA GLY A 6 18.88 12.83 -15.83
C GLY A 6 17.85 12.35 -14.81
N VAL A 7 17.49 13.22 -13.88
CA VAL A 7 16.37 12.99 -12.97
C VAL A 7 15.15 12.94 -13.87
N ARG A 8 14.63 11.73 -14.13
CA ARG A 8 13.34 11.58 -14.80
C ARG A 8 12.30 12.19 -13.86
N LEU A 9 11.81 13.37 -14.21
CA LEU A 9 10.67 13.98 -13.54
C LEU A 9 9.48 13.06 -13.79
N THR A 10 9.08 12.33 -12.76
CA THR A 10 7.81 11.61 -12.77
C THR A 10 6.70 12.64 -13.00
N PRO A 11 5.71 12.34 -13.86
CA PRO A 11 4.61 13.27 -14.12
C PRO A 11 3.96 13.65 -12.79
N VAL A 12 3.87 14.96 -12.55
CA VAL A 12 3.33 15.49 -11.30
C VAL A 12 1.85 15.10 -11.21
N PRO A 13 1.39 14.50 -10.10
CA PRO A 13 -0.02 14.15 -9.95
C PRO A 13 -0.84 15.43 -9.73
N LEU A 14 -1.19 16.13 -10.81
CA LEU A 14 -1.88 17.42 -10.79
C LEU A 14 -3.19 17.37 -9.98
N ALA A 15 -3.92 16.25 -10.06
CA ALA A 15 -5.13 16.04 -9.27
C ALA A 15 -4.85 15.96 -7.76
N ALA A 16 -3.70 15.41 -7.36
CA ALA A 16 -3.29 15.40 -5.95
C ALA A 16 -2.80 16.77 -5.51
N ALA A 17 -2.05 17.49 -6.36
CA ALA A 17 -1.61 18.85 -6.09
C ALA A 17 -2.80 19.81 -5.92
N ALA A 18 -3.79 19.76 -6.82
CA ALA A 18 -5.00 20.57 -6.74
C ALA A 18 -5.80 20.27 -5.47
N ARG A 19 -5.96 18.98 -5.13
CA ARG A 19 -6.63 18.58 -3.88
C ARG A 19 -5.92 19.09 -2.65
N GLY A 20 -4.59 19.01 -2.61
CA GLY A 20 -3.77 19.55 -1.53
C GLY A 20 -3.91 21.06 -1.41
N ALA A 21 -3.88 21.77 -2.54
CA ALA A 21 -4.11 23.22 -2.59
C ALA A 21 -5.48 23.60 -2.04
N VAL A 22 -6.55 22.92 -2.45
CA VAL A 22 -7.91 23.15 -1.93
C VAL A 22 -7.98 22.84 -0.43
N ALA A 23 -7.39 21.72 0.01
CA ALA A 23 -7.41 21.33 1.41
C ALA A 23 -6.69 22.32 2.34
N LEU A 24 -5.65 23.00 1.85
CA LEU A 24 -4.94 24.05 2.57
C LEU A 24 -5.64 25.41 2.49
N ALA A 25 -6.20 25.75 1.33
CA ALA A 25 -6.82 27.05 1.10
C ALA A 25 -8.15 27.20 1.85
N VAL A 26 -8.96 26.14 1.92
CA VAL A 26 -10.30 26.19 2.51
C VAL A 26 -10.30 26.58 3.99
N PRO A 27 -9.51 25.95 4.89
CA PRO A 27 -9.47 26.35 6.30
C PRO A 27 -9.01 27.80 6.49
N LEU A 28 -7.99 28.22 5.73
CA LEU A 28 -7.44 29.57 5.81
C LEU A 28 -8.45 30.62 5.34
N LEU A 29 -9.15 30.36 4.23
CA LEU A 29 -10.19 31.26 3.72
C LEU A 29 -11.34 31.39 4.74
N ILE A 30 -11.78 30.28 5.33
CA ILE A 30 -12.81 30.29 6.39
C ILE A 30 -12.32 31.11 7.59
N GLY A 31 -11.06 30.96 7.98
CA GLY A 31 -10.45 31.75 9.06
C GLY A 31 -10.45 33.25 8.81
N VAL A 32 -10.12 33.67 7.59
CA VAL A 32 -10.14 35.09 7.18
C VAL A 32 -11.56 35.64 7.19
N LEU A 33 -12.53 34.88 6.67
CA LEU A 33 -13.93 35.30 6.60
C LEU A 33 -14.61 35.37 7.97
N THR A 34 -14.25 34.47 8.89
CA THR A 34 -14.86 34.39 10.23
C THR A 34 -14.10 35.18 11.30
N GLY A 35 -12.90 35.70 10.97
CA GLY A 35 -11.98 36.31 11.92
C GLY A 35 -11.27 35.32 12.85
N ALA A 36 -11.59 34.02 12.76
CA ALA A 36 -11.03 32.97 13.59
C ALA A 36 -9.67 32.47 13.05
N VAL A 37 -8.67 33.34 13.00
CA VAL A 37 -7.38 33.08 12.35
C VAL A 37 -6.60 31.94 13.04
N VAL A 38 -6.52 31.95 14.38
CA VAL A 38 -5.75 30.95 15.13
C VAL A 38 -6.23 29.51 14.89
N PRO A 39 -7.53 29.16 15.06
CA PRO A 39 -8.00 27.82 14.74
C PRO A 39 -7.88 27.47 13.25
N ALA A 40 -8.03 28.44 12.35
CA ALA A 40 -7.84 28.21 10.91
C ALA A 40 -6.40 27.85 10.56
N VAL A 41 -5.40 28.49 11.19
CA VAL A 41 -3.98 28.14 11.03
C VAL A 41 -3.71 26.72 11.54
N LEU A 42 -4.26 26.34 12.70
CA LEU A 42 -4.12 24.98 13.24
C LEU A 42 -4.76 23.93 12.33
N ALA A 43 -5.95 24.23 11.78
CA ALA A 43 -6.58 23.40 10.76
C ALA A 43 -5.72 23.32 9.49
N GLY A 44 -5.09 24.42 9.08
CA GLY A 44 -4.13 24.45 7.97
C GLY A 44 -2.91 23.56 8.21
N ILE A 45 -2.33 23.59 9.42
CA ILE A 45 -1.22 22.70 9.81
C ILE A 45 -1.65 21.23 9.77
N GLY A 46 -2.82 20.91 10.32
CA GLY A 46 -3.39 19.57 10.25
C GLY A 46 -3.61 19.10 8.81
N ALA A 47 -4.13 19.98 7.95
CA ALA A 47 -4.27 19.71 6.53
C ALA A 47 -2.92 19.50 5.84
N LEU A 48 -1.91 20.31 6.14
CA LEU A 48 -0.55 20.18 5.60
C LEU A 48 0.06 18.82 5.93
N TRP A 49 -0.01 18.41 7.20
CA TRP A 49 0.46 17.10 7.63
C TRP A 49 -0.32 15.97 6.95
N GLY A 50 -1.64 16.12 6.83
CA GLY A 50 -2.51 15.19 6.10
C GLY A 50 -2.08 15.00 4.65
N VAL A 51 -1.84 16.10 3.92
CA VAL A 51 -1.40 16.09 2.51
C VAL A 51 -0.01 15.49 2.38
N GLY A 52 0.92 15.79 3.30
CA GLY A 52 2.27 15.21 3.28
C GLY A 52 2.29 13.70 3.52
N GLN A 53 1.29 13.17 4.24
CA GLN A 53 1.11 11.73 4.46
C GLN A 53 0.19 11.07 3.42
N ASP A 54 -0.29 11.84 2.45
CA ASP A 54 -1.11 11.36 1.36
C ASP A 54 -0.24 10.60 0.34
N GLY A 55 -0.45 9.29 0.20
CA GLY A 55 0.29 8.43 -0.72
C GLY A 55 -0.60 7.50 -1.54
N SER A 56 0.00 6.76 -2.49
CA SER A 56 -0.68 5.77 -3.34
C SER A 56 -1.02 4.45 -2.62
N ASP A 57 -0.99 4.44 -1.28
CA ASP A 57 -1.29 3.27 -0.48
C ASP A 57 -2.76 2.86 -0.63
N PRO A 58 -3.09 1.56 -0.43
CA PRO A 58 -4.48 1.11 -0.35
C PRO A 58 -5.29 1.97 0.63
N TYR A 59 -6.50 2.34 0.23
CA TYR A 59 -7.33 3.35 0.92
C TYR A 59 -7.45 3.15 2.44
N ARG A 60 -7.62 1.90 2.92
CA ARG A 60 -7.71 1.61 4.35
C ARG A 60 -6.41 1.84 5.10
N LEU A 61 -5.27 1.56 4.46
CA LEU A 61 -3.95 1.78 5.05
C LEU A 61 -3.65 3.27 5.12
N ARG A 62 -3.98 4.01 4.05
CA ARG A 62 -3.95 5.47 3.99
C ARG A 62 -4.82 6.11 5.08
N LEU A 63 -6.08 5.67 5.21
CA LEU A 63 -6.98 6.16 6.26
C LEU A 63 -6.44 5.86 7.67
N ARG A 64 -5.98 4.64 7.92
CA ARG A 64 -5.37 4.28 9.21
C ARG A 64 -4.12 5.12 9.50
N ARG A 65 -3.30 5.41 8.50
CA ARG A 65 -2.12 6.27 8.62
C ARG A 65 -2.52 7.69 8.98
N LEU A 66 -3.44 8.31 8.23
CA LEU A 66 -3.91 9.67 8.49
C LEU A 66 -4.59 9.79 9.86
N VAL A 67 -5.43 8.82 10.25
CA VAL A 67 -6.10 8.83 11.56
C VAL A 67 -5.12 8.67 12.71
N ARG A 68 -4.18 7.70 12.63
CA ARG A 68 -3.17 7.51 13.67
C ARG A 68 -2.25 8.72 13.77
N MET A 69 -1.86 9.30 12.64
CA MET A 69 -1.07 10.52 12.58
C MET A 69 -1.82 11.69 13.21
N GLY A 70 -3.06 11.94 12.80
CA GLY A 70 -3.87 13.05 13.30
C GLY A 70 -4.17 12.94 14.80
N LEU A 71 -4.46 11.72 15.29
CA LEU A 71 -4.71 11.49 16.71
C LEU A 71 -3.43 11.70 17.53
N ALA A 72 -2.29 11.20 17.05
CA ALA A 72 -1.00 11.42 17.71
C ALA A 72 -0.64 12.91 17.76
N ALA A 73 -0.78 13.62 16.64
CA ALA A 73 -0.62 15.07 16.56
C ALA A 73 -1.52 15.82 17.56
N ALA A 74 -2.80 15.48 17.61
CA ALA A 74 -3.75 16.12 18.51
C ALA A 74 -3.43 15.87 19.99
N CYS A 75 -3.05 14.63 20.34
CA CYS A 75 -2.60 14.30 21.70
C CYS A 75 -1.33 15.07 22.08
N GLY A 76 -0.37 15.19 21.16
CA GLY A 76 0.84 15.99 21.35
C GLY A 76 0.49 17.46 21.59
N LEU A 77 -0.33 18.03 20.71
CA LEU A 77 -0.77 19.43 20.80
C LEU A 77 -1.47 19.73 22.13
N LEU A 78 -2.34 18.83 22.58
CA LEU A 78 -3.00 18.90 23.88
C LEU A 78 -2.02 18.87 25.04
N ALA A 79 -1.08 17.92 25.04
CA ALA A 79 -0.10 17.76 26.09
C ALA A 79 0.82 18.99 26.20
N GLY A 80 1.33 19.48 25.06
CA GLY A 80 2.17 20.68 25.00
C GLY A 80 1.42 21.94 25.46
N GLY A 81 0.16 22.10 25.02
CA GLY A 81 -0.68 23.22 25.42
C GLY A 81 -1.03 23.21 26.91
N LEU A 82 -1.29 22.04 27.49
CA LEU A 82 -1.55 21.90 28.92
C LEU A 82 -0.29 22.12 29.75
N ALA A 83 0.87 21.63 29.29
CA ALA A 83 2.16 21.89 29.91
C ALA A 83 2.48 23.39 29.94
N LEU A 84 2.22 24.11 28.85
CA LEU A 84 2.40 25.56 28.79
C LEU A 84 1.45 26.30 29.76
N ARG A 85 0.18 25.89 29.82
CA ARG A 85 -0.83 26.48 30.72
C ARG A 85 -0.58 26.22 32.19
N SER A 86 0.15 25.15 32.53
CA SER A 86 0.46 24.80 33.91
C SER A 86 1.35 25.84 34.61
N GLY A 87 2.07 26.68 33.86
CA GLY A 87 2.96 27.72 34.41
C GLY A 87 4.23 27.18 35.10
N HIS A 88 4.42 25.86 35.16
CA HIS A 88 5.60 25.28 35.80
C HIS A 88 6.80 25.27 34.83
N PRO A 89 7.99 25.72 35.27
CA PRO A 89 9.15 25.87 34.39
C PRO A 89 9.65 24.54 33.80
N VAL A 90 9.37 23.42 34.48
CA VAL A 90 9.78 22.07 34.07
C VAL A 90 8.72 21.35 33.23
N ALA A 91 7.47 21.83 33.21
CA ALA A 91 6.37 21.12 32.56
C ALA A 91 6.57 21.01 31.04
N VAL A 92 6.99 22.09 30.38
CA VAL A 92 7.24 22.09 28.93
C VAL A 92 8.42 21.19 28.55
N PRO A 93 9.63 21.34 29.14
CA PRO A 93 10.73 20.41 28.91
C PRO A 93 10.37 18.95 29.21
N GLY A 94 9.71 18.69 30.34
CA GLY A 94 9.28 17.34 30.73
C GLY A 94 8.30 16.72 29.73
N CYS A 95 7.33 17.50 29.24
CA CYS A 95 6.39 17.07 28.21
C CYS A 95 7.10 16.72 26.89
N LEU A 96 8.05 17.55 26.46
CA LEU A 96 8.80 17.31 25.21
C LEU A 96 9.70 16.08 25.34
N VAL A 97 10.38 15.91 26.47
CA VAL A 97 11.18 14.70 26.74
C VAL A 97 10.30 13.46 26.75
N ALA A 98 9.16 13.49 27.44
CA ALA A 98 8.22 12.38 27.46
C ALA A 98 7.68 12.06 26.05
N ALA A 99 7.30 13.08 25.27
CA ALA A 99 6.84 12.89 23.89
C ALA A 99 7.94 12.32 22.98
N ALA A 100 9.19 12.76 23.14
CA ALA A 100 10.33 12.25 22.39
C ALA A 100 10.63 10.78 22.74
N LEU A 101 10.63 10.43 24.04
CA LEU A 101 10.83 9.05 24.50
C LEU A 101 9.70 8.13 24.01
N LEU A 102 8.44 8.56 24.14
CA LEU A 102 7.29 7.82 23.62
C LEU A 102 7.35 7.69 22.09
N GLY A 103 7.66 8.76 21.37
CA GLY A 103 7.82 8.76 19.93
C GLY A 103 8.93 7.81 19.45
N GLY A 104 10.07 7.82 20.13
CA GLY A 104 11.19 6.90 19.89
C GLY A 104 10.80 5.44 20.18
N ALA A 105 10.20 5.17 21.33
CA ALA A 105 9.75 3.83 21.72
C ALA A 105 8.69 3.26 20.77
N VAL A 106 7.76 4.10 20.31
CA VAL A 106 6.72 3.70 19.36
C VAL A 106 7.29 3.46 17.97
N SER A 107 8.37 4.17 17.58
CA SER A 107 9.01 4.00 16.27
C SER A 107 9.58 2.59 16.02
N LEU A 108 9.95 1.85 17.08
CA LEU A 108 10.42 0.46 16.98
C LEU A 108 9.35 -0.52 16.48
N ARG A 109 8.06 -0.14 16.56
CA ARG A 109 6.93 -1.01 16.16
C ARG A 109 6.61 -0.95 14.66
N GLY A 110 7.40 -0.23 13.88
CA GLY A 110 7.33 -0.21 12.42
C GLY A 110 6.99 1.16 11.80
N PRO A 111 6.89 1.23 10.46
CA PRO A 111 6.86 2.50 9.73
C PRO A 111 5.69 3.41 10.09
N LEU A 112 4.49 2.84 10.23
CA LEU A 112 3.29 3.59 10.62
C LEU A 112 3.37 4.15 12.04
N ALA A 113 4.05 3.43 12.93
CA ALA A 113 4.23 3.83 14.32
C ALA A 113 5.25 4.98 14.42
N SER A 114 6.31 4.93 13.61
CA SER A 114 7.29 6.02 13.52
C SER A 114 6.68 7.34 13.02
N VAL A 115 5.85 7.29 11.97
CA VAL A 115 5.13 8.48 11.50
C VAL A 115 4.24 9.07 12.60
N ALA A 116 3.54 8.24 13.36
CA ALA A 116 2.72 8.70 14.47
C ALA A 116 3.57 9.32 15.60
N GLY A 117 4.70 8.70 15.95
CA GLY A 117 5.64 9.22 16.96
C GLY A 117 6.24 10.58 16.58
N MET A 118 6.59 10.75 15.30
CA MET A 118 7.03 12.04 14.76
C MET A 118 5.95 13.11 14.92
N HIS A 119 4.71 12.82 14.52
CA HIS A 119 3.63 13.81 14.60
C HIS A 119 3.17 14.09 16.04
N LEU A 120 3.31 13.11 16.95
CA LEU A 120 3.14 13.34 18.39
C LEU A 120 4.11 14.41 18.88
N LEU A 121 5.39 14.29 18.52
CA LEU A 121 6.42 15.24 18.92
C LEU A 121 6.19 16.62 18.29
N LEU A 122 5.92 16.68 16.98
CA LEU A 122 5.57 17.92 16.28
C LEU A 122 4.35 18.61 16.90
N GLY A 123 3.30 17.85 17.21
CA GLY A 123 2.12 18.35 17.91
C GLY A 123 2.49 18.95 19.27
N ALA A 124 3.29 18.24 20.07
CA ALA A 124 3.74 18.72 21.38
C ALA A 124 4.57 20.00 21.28
N THR A 125 5.47 20.09 20.30
CA THR A 125 6.26 21.30 20.04
C THR A 125 5.37 22.49 19.68
N VAL A 126 4.40 22.30 18.78
CA VAL A 126 3.45 23.36 18.40
C VAL A 126 2.60 23.80 19.60
N GLY A 127 2.12 22.84 20.39
CA GLY A 127 1.25 23.11 21.55
C GLY A 127 2.01 23.83 22.68
N ALA A 128 3.28 23.50 22.88
CA ALA A 128 4.14 24.15 23.86
C ALA A 128 4.65 25.53 23.40
N GLY A 129 4.72 25.79 22.10
CA GLY A 129 5.25 27.03 21.54
C GLY A 129 4.21 28.13 21.28
N ILE A 130 2.94 27.78 21.11
CA ILE A 130 1.88 28.74 20.75
C ILE A 130 0.86 28.85 21.90
N PRO A 131 0.84 29.98 22.64
CA PRO A 131 -0.21 30.23 23.61
C PRO A 131 -1.52 30.54 22.87
N VAL A 132 -2.37 29.53 22.71
CA VAL A 132 -3.69 29.70 22.10
C VAL A 132 -4.70 30.09 23.19
N PRO A 133 -5.29 31.31 23.13
CA PRO A 133 -6.35 31.71 24.05
C PRO A 133 -7.62 30.88 23.80
N GLY A 134 -8.38 30.61 24.86
CA GLY A 134 -9.65 29.89 24.81
C GLY A 134 -9.62 28.48 25.41
N PRO A 135 -10.70 27.70 25.26
CA PRO A 135 -10.81 26.35 25.77
C PRO A 135 -9.68 25.42 25.29
N TRP A 136 -9.18 24.57 26.18
CA TRP A 136 -8.06 23.64 25.91
C TRP A 136 -8.36 22.63 24.78
N TRP A 137 -9.63 22.36 24.51
CA TRP A 137 -10.07 21.42 23.47
C TRP A 137 -10.19 22.04 22.07
N GLN A 138 -10.18 23.37 21.93
CA GLN A 138 -10.34 24.00 20.62
C GLN A 138 -9.16 23.75 19.66
N PRO A 139 -7.88 23.93 20.07
CA PRO A 139 -6.73 23.69 19.20
C PRO A 139 -6.66 22.28 18.58
N PRO A 140 -6.80 21.17 19.34
CA PRO A 140 -6.73 19.83 18.76
C PRO A 140 -7.92 19.52 17.86
N LEU A 141 -9.12 20.03 18.15
CA LEU A 141 -10.27 19.85 17.27
C LEU A 141 -10.07 20.58 15.94
N ALA A 142 -9.51 21.80 15.97
CA ALA A 142 -9.19 22.53 14.76
C ALA A 142 -8.15 21.77 13.90
N LEU A 143 -7.09 21.25 14.52
CA LEU A 143 -6.09 20.43 13.83
C LEU A 143 -6.73 19.17 13.22
N LEU A 144 -7.55 18.45 14.00
CA LEU A 144 -8.26 17.27 13.53
C LEU A 144 -9.25 17.58 12.41
N ALA A 145 -9.90 18.74 12.43
CA ALA A 145 -10.78 19.18 11.34
C ALA A 145 -10.01 19.34 10.02
N GLY A 146 -8.80 19.89 10.06
CA GLY A 146 -7.90 19.95 8.90
C GLY A 146 -7.53 18.56 8.36
N VAL A 147 -7.13 17.64 9.25
CA VAL A 147 -6.85 16.25 8.88
C VAL A 147 -8.10 15.55 8.32
N ALA A 148 -9.26 15.79 8.92
CA ALA A 148 -10.54 15.22 8.49
C ALA A 148 -10.94 15.74 7.10
N LEU A 149 -10.73 17.03 6.82
CA LEU A 149 -10.97 17.63 5.50
C LEU A 149 -10.11 16.96 4.44
N VAL A 150 -8.80 16.82 4.67
CA VAL A 150 -7.90 16.11 3.75
C VAL A 150 -8.34 14.67 3.56
N THR A 151 -8.74 14.01 4.64
CA THR A 151 -9.21 12.63 4.61
C THR A 151 -10.49 12.51 3.77
N ALA A 152 -11.43 13.44 3.93
CA ALA A 152 -12.67 13.47 3.16
C ALA A 152 -12.40 13.72 1.66
N LEU A 153 -11.60 14.72 1.32
CA LEU A 153 -11.21 15.01 -0.07
C LEU A 153 -10.43 13.85 -0.71
N SER A 154 -9.58 13.20 0.09
CA SER A 154 -8.83 12.00 -0.31
C SER A 154 -9.73 10.79 -0.56
N ALA A 155 -10.84 10.72 0.16
CA ALA A 155 -11.85 9.66 0.07
C ALA A 155 -12.91 9.90 -1.00
N THR A 156 -13.12 11.14 -1.46
CA THR A 156 -14.17 11.46 -2.44
C THR A 156 -14.02 10.67 -3.76
N PRO A 157 -12.82 10.56 -4.38
CA PRO A 157 -12.65 9.75 -5.58
C PRO A 157 -12.85 8.24 -5.33
N TRP A 158 -12.67 7.81 -4.08
CA TRP A 158 -12.77 6.41 -3.67
C TRP A 158 -14.23 5.92 -3.59
N LEU A 159 -15.18 6.80 -3.27
CA LEU A 159 -16.61 6.44 -3.25
C LEU A 159 -17.11 6.01 -4.64
N TRP A 160 -16.51 6.55 -5.71
CA TRP A 160 -16.85 6.23 -7.09
C TRP A 160 -16.02 5.10 -7.72
N ARG A 161 -14.82 4.77 -7.19
CA ARG A 161 -13.92 3.75 -7.76
C ARG A 161 -13.25 2.89 -6.70
N ARG A 162 -14.02 1.98 -6.10
CA ARG A 162 -13.62 1.13 -4.96
C ARG A 162 -12.35 0.30 -5.16
N HIS A 163 -12.03 -0.10 -6.40
CA HIS A 163 -10.87 -0.94 -6.75
C HIS A 163 -9.92 -0.29 -7.76
N ALA A 164 -9.95 1.05 -7.93
CA ALA A 164 -9.11 1.71 -8.93
C ALA A 164 -7.60 1.50 -8.70
N ILE A 165 -7.13 1.56 -7.45
CA ILE A 165 -5.70 1.39 -7.14
C ILE A 165 -5.25 -0.03 -7.51
N GLU A 166 -6.02 -1.04 -7.11
CA GLU A 166 -5.70 -2.43 -7.44
C GLU A 166 -5.77 -2.68 -8.95
N ARG A 167 -6.77 -2.11 -9.63
CA ARG A 167 -6.91 -2.19 -11.08
C ARG A 167 -5.76 -1.51 -11.83
N ASP A 168 -5.36 -0.32 -11.42
CA ASP A 168 -4.24 0.42 -12.01
C ASP A 168 -2.92 -0.31 -11.79
N ALA A 169 -2.72 -0.91 -10.61
CA ALA A 169 -1.54 -1.73 -10.33
C ALA A 169 -1.47 -2.96 -11.24
N VAL A 170 -2.59 -3.66 -11.45
CA VAL A 170 -2.65 -4.81 -12.38
C VAL A 170 -2.43 -4.36 -13.83
N LEU A 171 -3.05 -3.25 -14.27
CA LEU A 171 -2.83 -2.69 -15.60
C LEU A 171 -1.37 -2.25 -15.83
N ALA A 172 -0.69 -1.75 -14.79
CA ALA A 172 0.72 -1.40 -14.86
C ALA A 172 1.61 -2.63 -15.14
N VAL A 173 1.25 -3.82 -14.62
CA VAL A 173 1.95 -5.08 -14.95
C VAL A 173 1.82 -5.40 -16.44
N TYR A 174 0.61 -5.32 -17.00
CA TYR A 174 0.40 -5.58 -18.43
C TYR A 174 1.15 -4.59 -19.33
N ARG A 175 1.20 -3.31 -18.94
CA ARG A 175 2.00 -2.29 -19.65
C ARG A 175 3.50 -2.59 -19.57
N ALA A 176 4.01 -2.89 -18.37
CA ALA A 176 5.40 -3.25 -18.17
C ALA A 176 5.80 -4.54 -18.91
N ALA A 177 4.87 -5.50 -19.04
CA ALA A 177 5.08 -6.71 -19.82
C ALA A 177 5.18 -6.40 -21.33
N ALA A 178 4.31 -5.54 -21.87
CA ALA A 178 4.40 -5.10 -23.26
C ALA A 178 5.69 -4.33 -23.55
N GLU A 179 6.12 -3.47 -22.62
CA GLU A 179 7.41 -2.77 -22.71
C GLU A 179 8.58 -3.76 -22.67
N ALA A 180 8.55 -4.77 -21.79
CA ALA A 180 9.58 -5.79 -21.70
C ALA A 180 9.69 -6.64 -22.98
N LEU A 181 8.56 -7.09 -23.54
CA LEU A 181 8.54 -7.78 -24.84
C LEU A 181 9.03 -6.88 -25.98
N SER A 182 8.73 -5.58 -25.93
CA SER A 182 9.19 -4.62 -26.94
C SER A 182 10.69 -4.34 -26.86
N ALA A 183 11.27 -4.45 -25.67
CA ALA A 183 12.71 -4.28 -25.43
C ALA A 183 13.51 -5.58 -25.63
N ALA A 184 12.88 -6.72 -25.92
CA ALA A 184 13.56 -7.99 -26.13
C ALA A 184 14.58 -7.89 -27.29
N GLY A 185 15.78 -8.42 -27.08
CA GLY A 185 16.89 -8.32 -28.03
C GLY A 185 17.54 -6.93 -28.16
N SER A 186 17.19 -5.98 -27.27
CA SER A 186 17.80 -4.66 -27.20
C SER A 186 18.65 -4.48 -25.94
N ALA A 187 19.49 -3.44 -25.92
CA ALA A 187 20.24 -3.05 -24.73
C ALA A 187 19.34 -2.62 -23.54
N GLU A 188 18.07 -2.31 -23.79
CA GLU A 188 17.11 -1.90 -22.74
C GLU A 188 16.39 -3.09 -22.07
N ALA A 189 16.55 -4.31 -22.59
CA ALA A 189 15.84 -5.52 -22.12
C ALA A 189 15.94 -5.70 -20.60
N GLU A 190 17.14 -5.52 -20.05
CA GLU A 190 17.40 -5.69 -18.62
C GLU A 190 16.72 -4.62 -17.76
N ALA A 191 16.67 -3.37 -18.25
CA ALA A 191 15.97 -2.29 -17.56
C ALA A 191 14.45 -2.51 -17.58
N ALA A 192 13.91 -2.98 -18.71
CA ALA A 192 12.50 -3.29 -18.85
C ALA A 192 12.08 -4.49 -17.97
N ARG A 193 12.92 -5.53 -17.87
CA ARG A 193 12.72 -6.66 -16.96
C ARG A 193 12.63 -6.21 -15.50
N ARG A 194 13.53 -5.33 -15.04
CA ARG A 194 13.45 -4.75 -13.68
C ARG A 194 12.15 -3.97 -13.44
N ARG A 195 11.67 -3.21 -14.43
CA ARG A 195 10.38 -2.50 -14.33
C ARG A 195 9.21 -3.47 -14.23
N LEU A 196 9.21 -4.55 -15.00
CA LEU A 196 8.20 -5.61 -14.91
C LEU A 196 8.18 -6.25 -13.52
N THR A 197 9.35 -6.61 -12.96
CA THR A 197 9.44 -7.16 -11.60
C THR A 197 8.91 -6.16 -10.56
N ALA A 198 9.27 -4.88 -10.67
CA ALA A 198 8.78 -3.85 -9.76
C ALA A 198 7.25 -3.67 -9.86
N ALA A 199 6.69 -3.73 -11.07
CA ALA A 199 5.25 -3.67 -11.29
C ALA A 199 4.52 -4.88 -10.69
N LEU A 200 5.07 -6.10 -10.85
CA LEU A 200 4.52 -7.33 -10.27
C LEU A 200 4.51 -7.29 -8.74
N ASP A 201 5.62 -6.88 -8.13
CA ASP A 201 5.72 -6.75 -6.67
C ASP A 201 4.77 -5.66 -6.13
N HIS A 202 4.65 -4.52 -6.82
CA HIS A 202 3.66 -3.50 -6.49
C HIS A 202 2.22 -4.03 -6.57
N ALA A 203 1.88 -4.74 -7.65
CA ALA A 203 0.56 -5.36 -7.83
C ALA A 203 0.28 -6.44 -6.76
N HIS A 204 1.27 -7.24 -6.39
CA HIS A 204 1.14 -8.26 -5.34
C HIS A 204 0.84 -7.61 -3.98
N ARG A 205 1.54 -6.53 -3.63
CA ARG A 205 1.27 -5.76 -2.40
C ARG A 205 -0.11 -5.11 -2.42
N ALA A 206 -0.54 -4.56 -3.56
CA ALA A 206 -1.87 -3.99 -3.71
C ALA A 206 -2.98 -5.06 -3.56
N MET A 207 -2.74 -6.26 -4.10
CA MET A 207 -3.68 -7.37 -4.10
C MET A 207 -3.68 -8.22 -2.82
N GLY A 208 -2.61 -8.20 -2.03
CA GLY A 208 -2.34 -9.17 -0.96
C GLY A 208 -3.48 -9.42 0.02
N ARG A 209 -4.27 -8.39 0.36
CA ARG A 209 -5.46 -8.51 1.25
C ARG A 209 -6.66 -9.22 0.63
N HIS A 210 -6.73 -9.29 -0.69
CA HIS A 210 -7.81 -9.90 -1.46
C HIS A 210 -7.47 -11.34 -1.87
N LEU A 211 -6.19 -11.68 -1.93
CA LEU A 211 -5.72 -13.04 -2.22
C LEU A 211 -6.17 -14.05 -1.14
N SER A 212 -6.19 -13.63 0.13
CA SER A 212 -6.57 -14.48 1.28
C SER A 212 -8.07 -14.56 1.57
N ARG A 213 -8.90 -13.73 0.91
CA ARG A 213 -10.35 -13.75 1.10
C ARG A 213 -11.02 -14.66 0.08
N ARG A 214 -12.04 -15.41 0.53
CA ARG A 214 -13.00 -16.06 -0.38
C ARG A 214 -13.80 -14.97 -1.08
N VAL A 215 -13.59 -14.83 -2.38
CA VAL A 215 -14.30 -13.87 -3.24
C VAL A 215 -15.45 -14.61 -3.92
N ARG A 216 -16.64 -14.00 -3.93
CA ARG A 216 -17.79 -14.53 -4.67
C ARG A 216 -17.53 -14.37 -6.17
N SER A 217 -17.82 -15.42 -6.94
CA SER A 217 -17.76 -15.39 -8.40
C SER A 217 -18.69 -14.30 -8.97
N GLY A 218 -18.29 -13.71 -10.09
CA GLY A 218 -19.06 -12.67 -10.79
C GLY A 218 -18.95 -11.26 -10.20
N THR A 219 -18.01 -11.03 -9.27
CA THR A 219 -17.76 -9.68 -8.72
C THR A 219 -16.62 -8.99 -9.48
N GLU A 220 -16.58 -7.65 -9.45
CA GLU A 220 -15.43 -6.88 -9.98
C GLU A 220 -14.10 -7.36 -9.37
N LEU A 221 -14.15 -7.76 -8.10
CA LEU A 221 -12.98 -8.28 -7.38
C LEU A 221 -12.55 -9.67 -7.88
N SER A 222 -13.47 -10.55 -8.28
CA SER A 222 -13.09 -11.85 -8.87
C SER A 222 -12.47 -11.64 -10.24
N ALA A 223 -13.04 -10.77 -11.08
CA ALA A 223 -12.46 -10.44 -12.39
C ALA A 223 -11.06 -9.83 -12.26
N LEU A 224 -10.85 -8.99 -11.24
CA LEU A 224 -9.54 -8.40 -10.95
C LEU A 224 -8.53 -9.44 -10.44
N ARG A 225 -8.97 -10.43 -9.66
CA ARG A 225 -8.14 -11.56 -9.22
C ARG A 225 -7.73 -12.43 -10.39
N ASP A 226 -8.67 -12.76 -11.28
CA ASP A 226 -8.40 -13.55 -12.48
C ASP A 226 -7.42 -12.83 -13.42
N ALA A 227 -7.58 -11.51 -13.56
CA ALA A 227 -6.62 -10.67 -14.29
C ALA A 227 -5.24 -10.67 -13.63
N PHE A 228 -5.15 -10.59 -12.30
CA PHE A 228 -3.88 -10.63 -11.59
C PHE A 228 -3.18 -12.01 -11.74
N ASP A 229 -3.90 -13.11 -11.58
CA ASP A 229 -3.36 -14.46 -11.77
C ASP A 229 -2.88 -14.68 -13.22
N THR A 230 -3.59 -14.10 -14.20
CA THR A 230 -3.15 -14.07 -15.59
C THR A 230 -1.89 -13.23 -15.77
N ALA A 231 -1.78 -12.08 -15.10
CA ALA A 231 -0.62 -11.20 -15.17
C ALA A 231 0.64 -11.85 -14.56
N LEU A 232 0.51 -12.65 -13.49
CA LEU A 232 1.61 -13.44 -12.92
C LEU A 232 2.17 -14.43 -13.95
N ARG A 233 1.29 -15.24 -14.56
CA ARG A 233 1.67 -16.20 -15.62
C ARG A 233 2.29 -15.49 -16.83
N LEU A 234 1.74 -14.34 -17.21
CA LEU A 234 2.28 -13.53 -18.29
C LEU A 234 3.68 -13.01 -17.96
N GLY A 235 3.96 -12.67 -16.71
CA GLY A 235 5.29 -12.24 -16.25
C GLY A 235 6.35 -13.33 -16.43
N GLU A 236 6.01 -14.59 -16.15
CA GLU A 236 6.88 -15.75 -16.36
C GLU A 236 7.20 -15.93 -17.86
N VAL A 237 6.15 -15.96 -18.70
CA VAL A 237 6.29 -16.10 -20.17
C VAL A 237 7.10 -14.94 -20.75
N THR A 238 6.82 -13.71 -20.30
CA THR A 238 7.55 -12.52 -20.75
C THR A 238 9.03 -12.62 -20.37
N SER A 239 9.33 -13.06 -19.16
CA SER A 239 10.72 -13.21 -18.70
C SER A 239 11.47 -14.26 -19.53
N ALA A 240 10.82 -15.38 -19.86
CA ALA A 240 11.41 -16.42 -20.71
C ALA A 240 11.69 -15.91 -22.14
N LEU A 241 10.74 -15.19 -22.74
CA LEU A 241 10.90 -14.63 -24.09
C LEU A 241 11.97 -13.53 -24.15
N VAL A 242 12.05 -12.69 -23.11
CA VAL A 242 13.10 -11.66 -23.01
C VAL A 242 14.47 -12.30 -22.86
N TRP A 243 14.57 -13.43 -22.14
CA TRP A 243 15.83 -14.15 -21.95
C TRP A 243 16.36 -14.81 -23.24
N GLU A 244 15.46 -15.20 -24.14
CA GLU A 244 15.85 -15.71 -25.47
C GLU A 244 16.56 -14.65 -26.33
N GLY A 245 16.39 -13.35 -26.03
CA GLY A 245 17.17 -12.27 -26.63
C GLY A 245 16.87 -11.99 -28.11
N ARG A 246 15.79 -12.55 -28.65
CA ARG A 246 15.37 -12.31 -30.05
C ARG A 246 14.35 -11.17 -30.14
N VAL A 247 14.41 -10.42 -31.25
CA VAL A 247 13.41 -9.39 -31.55
C VAL A 247 12.06 -10.07 -31.85
N LEU A 248 11.02 -9.65 -31.13
CA LEU A 248 9.70 -10.27 -31.20
C LEU A 248 8.79 -9.56 -32.24
N PRO A 249 7.94 -10.32 -32.97
CA PRO A 249 6.93 -9.74 -33.84
C PRO A 249 5.97 -8.79 -33.10
N ALA A 250 5.44 -7.78 -33.81
CA ALA A 250 4.53 -6.78 -33.22
C ALA A 250 3.29 -7.42 -32.55
N HIS A 251 2.72 -8.46 -33.16
CA HIS A 251 1.54 -9.12 -32.62
C HIS A 251 1.78 -9.78 -31.26
N VAL A 252 3.02 -10.25 -30.97
CA VAL A 252 3.39 -10.83 -29.67
C VAL A 252 3.55 -9.74 -28.62
N ARG A 253 4.15 -8.60 -29.00
CA ARG A 253 4.36 -7.43 -28.15
C ARG A 253 3.04 -6.80 -27.67
N ASP A 254 1.99 -6.85 -28.50
CA ASP A 254 0.67 -6.30 -28.19
C ASP A 254 -0.19 -7.19 -27.27
N VAL A 255 0.15 -8.48 -27.13
CA VAL A 255 -0.68 -9.46 -26.38
C VAL A 255 -1.01 -8.97 -24.96
N PRO A 256 -0.05 -8.47 -24.15
CA PRO A 256 -0.35 -7.99 -22.80
C PRO A 256 -1.42 -6.91 -22.77
N LEU A 257 -1.38 -5.94 -23.70
CA LEU A 257 -2.34 -4.84 -23.75
C LEU A 257 -3.72 -5.30 -24.21
N ARG A 258 -3.79 -6.26 -25.16
CA ARG A 258 -5.05 -6.85 -25.60
C ARG A 258 -5.69 -7.70 -24.50
N LEU A 259 -4.89 -8.44 -23.73
CA LEU A 259 -5.37 -9.17 -22.55
C LEU A 259 -5.90 -8.22 -21.49
N ALA A 260 -5.17 -7.14 -21.19
CA ALA A 260 -5.62 -6.11 -20.25
C ALA A 260 -6.96 -5.49 -20.68
N ALA A 261 -7.13 -5.16 -21.96
CA ALA A 261 -8.36 -4.59 -22.48
C ALA A 261 -9.57 -5.56 -22.36
N ARG A 262 -9.34 -6.87 -22.50
CA ARG A 262 -10.39 -7.89 -22.38
C ARG A 262 -10.74 -8.22 -20.93
N LEU A 263 -9.74 -8.39 -20.08
CA LEU A 263 -9.92 -8.81 -18.68
C LEU A 263 -10.33 -7.65 -17.77
N LEU A 264 -9.87 -6.44 -18.09
CA LEU A 264 -10.15 -5.23 -17.36
C LEU A 264 -10.71 -4.19 -18.35
N PRO A 265 -11.97 -4.32 -18.81
CA PRO A 265 -12.61 -3.31 -19.65
C PRO A 265 -12.77 -2.00 -18.88
N ALA A 266 -12.64 -0.86 -19.58
CA ALA A 266 -12.84 0.45 -18.96
C ALA A 266 -14.25 0.54 -18.37
N ALA A 267 -14.37 1.08 -17.15
CA ALA A 267 -15.69 1.28 -16.53
C ALA A 267 -16.53 2.18 -17.45
N GLY A 268 -17.58 1.60 -18.05
CA GLY A 268 -18.44 2.27 -19.04
C GLY A 268 -18.57 1.56 -20.39
N THR A 269 -17.66 0.64 -20.74
CA THR A 269 -17.82 -0.21 -21.94
C THR A 269 -18.31 -1.58 -21.53
N ALA A 270 -19.58 -1.66 -21.12
CA ALA A 270 -20.29 -2.93 -21.23
C ALA A 270 -20.40 -3.23 -22.73
N ALA A 271 -19.50 -4.05 -23.27
CA ALA A 271 -19.76 -4.68 -24.55
C ALA A 271 -21.02 -5.54 -24.36
N PRO A 272 -21.99 -5.50 -25.30
CA PRO A 272 -23.17 -6.34 -25.19
C PRO A 272 -22.67 -7.79 -25.13
N ALA A 273 -23.10 -8.51 -24.09
CA ALA A 273 -22.91 -9.94 -24.01
C ALA A 273 -23.42 -10.51 -25.35
N ALA A 274 -22.50 -11.03 -26.16
CA ALA A 274 -22.86 -11.77 -27.36
C ALA A 274 -23.71 -12.94 -26.86
N GLY A 275 -25.03 -12.81 -27.01
CA GLY A 275 -25.96 -13.87 -26.74
C GLY A 275 -25.54 -15.05 -27.60
N THR A 276 -25.18 -16.14 -26.95
CA THR A 276 -25.05 -17.44 -27.59
C THR A 276 -26.46 -17.86 -28.03
N ALA A 277 -26.90 -17.36 -29.19
CA ALA A 277 -28.03 -17.90 -29.90
C ALA A 277 -27.58 -19.25 -30.47
N ALA A 278 -27.86 -20.31 -29.72
CA ALA A 278 -27.85 -21.67 -30.23
C ALA A 278 -28.85 -21.76 -31.41
N PRO A 279 -28.48 -22.38 -32.55
CA PRO A 279 -29.44 -22.62 -33.61
C PRO A 279 -30.47 -23.65 -33.14
N THR A 280 -31.73 -23.23 -33.14
CA THR A 280 -32.90 -24.02 -32.79
C THR A 280 -33.15 -25.05 -33.88
N ALA A 281 -33.15 -26.33 -33.52
CA ALA A 281 -33.48 -27.43 -34.40
C ALA A 281 -34.98 -27.39 -34.76
N ALA A 282 -35.27 -27.29 -36.06
CA ALA A 282 -36.56 -27.65 -36.63
C ALA A 282 -36.54 -29.15 -36.94
N GLY A 283 -37.50 -29.89 -36.39
CA GLY A 283 -37.54 -31.34 -36.44
C GLY A 283 -38.12 -31.92 -37.72
N THR A 284 -37.94 -33.23 -37.88
CA THR A 284 -38.94 -34.15 -38.47
C THR A 284 -38.62 -35.58 -38.03
N SER A 285 -39.69 -36.28 -37.66
CA SER A 285 -39.80 -37.68 -37.24
C SER A 285 -39.34 -38.71 -38.27
N SER A 286 -38.90 -39.89 -37.83
CA SER A 286 -39.46 -41.22 -38.20
C SER A 286 -38.48 -42.36 -37.90
N GLY A 287 -38.98 -43.50 -37.42
CA GLY A 287 -38.39 -44.82 -37.72
C GLY A 287 -37.92 -45.66 -36.53
N ALA A 288 -38.71 -46.67 -36.18
CA ALA A 288 -38.44 -47.71 -35.19
C ALA A 288 -37.34 -48.71 -35.61
N THR A 289 -36.65 -49.35 -34.65
CA THR A 289 -36.71 -50.81 -34.34
C THR A 289 -35.61 -51.30 -33.37
N ALA A 290 -36.04 -52.09 -32.36
CA ALA A 290 -35.50 -53.34 -31.78
C ALA A 290 -33.99 -53.69 -31.93
N ARG A 291 -33.23 -54.35 -31.02
CA ARG A 291 -33.33 -54.99 -29.68
C ARG A 291 -31.85 -55.41 -29.26
N PRO A 292 -31.53 -56.20 -28.19
CA PRO A 292 -30.51 -55.81 -27.19
C PRO A 292 -29.42 -56.88 -26.82
N VAL A 293 -28.66 -56.58 -25.73
CA VAL A 293 -27.92 -57.41 -24.73
C VAL A 293 -26.57 -58.07 -25.13
N PRO A 294 -25.68 -58.58 -24.20
CA PRO A 294 -25.36 -58.27 -22.78
C PRO A 294 -23.86 -58.14 -22.41
N GLY A 295 -23.61 -57.54 -21.23
CA GLY A 295 -22.87 -58.22 -20.14
C GLY A 295 -21.45 -57.73 -19.81
N ARG A 296 -21.25 -57.17 -18.60
CA ARG A 296 -20.50 -57.81 -17.51
C ARG A 296 -20.67 -57.06 -16.18
N THR A 297 -20.84 -57.85 -15.13
CA THR A 297 -21.22 -57.54 -13.74
C THR A 297 -20.06 -57.04 -12.88
N ALA A 298 -20.34 -56.09 -11.97
CA ALA A 298 -19.60 -55.90 -10.70
C ALA A 298 -20.03 -56.99 -9.69
N PRO A 299 -19.26 -57.31 -8.62
CA PRO A 299 -19.43 -56.64 -7.31
C PRO A 299 -18.16 -56.73 -6.38
N PRO A 300 -18.22 -56.57 -5.04
CA PRO A 300 -18.68 -55.44 -4.23
C PRO A 300 -17.66 -54.99 -3.14
N ALA A 301 -18.09 -54.02 -2.33
CA ALA A 301 -17.40 -53.40 -1.19
C ALA A 301 -17.33 -54.24 0.11
N ALA A 302 -16.32 -53.94 0.92
CA ALA A 302 -16.21 -54.14 2.37
C ALA A 302 -15.16 -53.10 2.86
N GLY A 303 -15.18 -52.46 4.02
CA GLY A 303 -16.00 -52.48 5.23
C GLY A 303 -15.34 -51.47 6.20
N THR A 304 -16.15 -50.87 7.06
CA THR A 304 -15.90 -49.81 8.05
C THR A 304 -14.91 -50.13 9.18
N ALA A 305 -14.11 -49.14 9.60
CA ALA A 305 -13.66 -48.81 10.98
C ALA A 305 -12.55 -47.74 10.86
N GLY A 306 -12.40 -46.67 11.63
CA GLY A 306 -13.02 -46.09 12.82
C GLY A 306 -12.13 -44.88 13.21
N ALA A 307 -12.70 -43.78 13.69
CA ALA A 307 -11.93 -42.69 14.30
C ALA A 307 -11.71 -42.98 15.79
N PRO A 308 -10.59 -42.53 16.39
CA PRO A 308 -10.69 -41.32 17.22
C PRO A 308 -9.44 -40.38 17.19
N ASP A 309 -9.68 -39.11 17.50
CA ASP A 309 -8.73 -38.05 17.92
C ASP A 309 -8.46 -38.18 19.46
N PRO A 310 -7.63 -37.36 20.18
CA PRO A 310 -6.51 -36.48 19.84
C PRO A 310 -5.27 -36.60 20.80
N ALA A 311 -4.21 -35.82 20.54
CA ALA A 311 -3.15 -35.35 21.47
C ALA A 311 -2.15 -36.35 22.11
N ALA A 312 -0.87 -36.29 21.70
CA ALA A 312 0.35 -36.23 22.54
C ALA A 312 1.61 -36.76 21.82
N ALA A 313 2.46 -35.84 21.34
CA ALA A 313 3.92 -35.95 21.18
C ALA A 313 4.37 -34.57 20.66
N ALA A 314 4.78 -33.60 21.48
CA ALA A 314 6.07 -33.52 22.18
C ALA A 314 7.27 -33.68 21.22
N GLU A 315 8.16 -32.67 21.25
CA GLU A 315 9.53 -32.66 20.69
C GLU A 315 9.65 -32.63 19.14
N THR A 316 10.36 -31.72 18.48
CA THR A 316 11.67 -31.14 18.81
C THR A 316 11.89 -29.86 17.98
N ALA A 317 12.27 -28.76 18.64
CA ALA A 317 12.81 -27.56 18.01
C ALA A 317 14.30 -27.78 17.66
N PRO A 318 14.81 -27.35 16.49
CA PRO A 318 16.26 -27.27 16.28
C PRO A 318 16.86 -26.03 17.00
N PRO A 319 18.05 -26.16 17.62
CA PRO A 319 18.60 -25.17 18.54
C PRO A 319 19.23 -23.94 17.83
N PRO A 320 19.38 -22.81 18.55
CA PRO A 320 20.18 -21.67 18.11
C PRO A 320 21.69 -22.00 18.21
N THR A 321 22.42 -21.80 17.13
CA THR A 321 23.88 -21.82 17.15
C THR A 321 24.40 -20.56 17.84
N GLY A 322 24.85 -20.72 19.09
CA GLY A 322 25.61 -19.73 19.82
C GLY A 322 27.07 -19.68 19.35
N THR A 323 27.60 -18.46 19.25
CA THR A 323 29.01 -18.12 19.47
C THR A 323 29.46 -18.57 20.86
N PRO A 324 30.74 -18.95 21.05
CA PRO A 324 31.66 -17.99 21.69
C PRO A 324 33.14 -18.17 21.30
N THR A 325 33.89 -17.07 21.12
CA THR A 325 35.32 -17.05 21.51
C THR A 325 35.90 -15.63 21.54
N ALA A 326 36.11 -15.13 22.75
CA ALA A 326 37.30 -14.38 23.17
C ALA A 326 37.73 -15.02 24.50
N PRO A 327 39.04 -15.14 24.80
CA PRO A 327 39.71 -14.04 25.53
C PRO A 327 41.20 -13.87 25.19
N GLY A 328 41.79 -12.74 25.57
CA GLY A 328 43.26 -12.56 25.52
C GLY A 328 43.73 -11.13 25.69
N THR A 329 43.90 -10.73 26.95
CA THR A 329 44.41 -9.44 27.45
C THR A 329 45.95 -9.43 27.48
N ALA A 330 46.58 -8.35 27.02
CA ALA A 330 47.89 -7.80 27.48
C ALA A 330 48.05 -6.42 26.80
N ALA A 331 47.95 -5.28 27.49
CA ALA A 331 48.82 -4.69 28.53
C ALA A 331 50.18 -4.19 27.98
N SER A 332 50.47 -2.92 28.33
CA SER A 332 51.77 -2.21 28.26
C SER A 332 52.16 -1.64 26.89
N ASP A 333 52.78 -0.47 26.74
CA ASP A 333 53.05 0.72 27.56
C ASP A 333 53.74 1.69 26.56
N ASP A 334 53.43 2.99 26.62
CA ASP A 334 54.40 4.11 26.56
C ASP A 334 53.75 5.41 26.06
N GLY A 335 53.76 6.40 26.95
CA GLY A 335 53.82 7.82 26.58
C GLY A 335 55.21 8.17 26.03
N PRO A 336 55.48 9.43 25.65
CA PRO A 336 55.41 10.51 26.63
C PRO A 336 54.79 11.82 26.12
N ALA A 337 54.67 12.72 27.09
CA ALA A 337 54.22 14.11 27.01
C ALA A 337 55.06 14.99 26.09
N GLU A 338 54.44 16.04 25.54
CA GLU A 338 54.97 17.41 25.62
C GLU A 338 53.87 18.46 25.35
N THR A 339 53.77 19.42 26.26
CA THR A 339 53.02 20.69 26.20
C THR A 339 53.78 21.76 25.37
N PRO A 340 53.48 23.08 25.43
CA PRO A 340 52.52 23.82 24.60
C PRO A 340 53.15 25.02 23.82
N ALA A 341 52.42 25.60 22.86
CA ALA A 341 52.59 26.97 22.31
C ALA A 341 51.37 27.25 21.41
N THR A 342 50.67 28.39 21.36
CA THR A 342 50.84 29.76 21.85
C THR A 342 49.45 30.38 21.96
#